data_AF-A0A162TUS2-F1
#
_entry.id   AF-A0A162TUS2-F1
#
_cell.length_a   1.000
_cell.length_b   1.000
_cell.length_c   1.000
_cell.angle_alpha   90.00
_cell.angle_beta   90.00
_cell.angle_gamma   90.00
#
_symmetry.space_group_name_H-M   'P 1'
#
loop_
_entity.id
_entity.type
_entity.pdbx_description
1 polymer ?
#
loop_
_entity_poly.entity_id
_entity_poly.type
_entity_poly.pdbx_seq_one_letter_code
_entity_poly.pdbx_strand_id
1 'polypeptide(L)'
;MFEIASDKLVYALSQNHAPVARVTNGETVVFHTCDCFQNQITHEEQEFGTLDWERINPATGPLFIEGADPGDTLAVEILSIDVAEQGVMTTGPNLGVLGDELAENVIRMVPIRDGVAHFSSSLRIPLSPMIGVIGTAPAGADVSCGTPGDHGGNMDCTKIRAGATLLLPVNVPGALLAMGDLHAAMADGEVAVCGIEIAGKVTVRLHVIKGKTWKLPMLIDAEHVIAIASEERLDEAAERATKNMVDFLEGSCGMERAEAVLLLSAAGSLRICQVVDPKKTARMELPRVYAEQLGFSFANA
;
A
#
# COMPACT_ATOMS: atom_id res chain seq x y z
N MET A 1 22.35 8.09 3.39
CA MET A 1 20.94 7.70 3.54
C MET A 1 20.14 8.98 3.51
N PHE A 2 19.31 9.14 2.48
CA PHE A 2 18.49 10.34 2.30
C PHE A 2 17.24 10.20 3.17
N GLU A 3 16.77 11.27 3.82
CA GLU A 3 15.58 11.23 4.67
C GLU A 3 14.59 12.34 4.29
N ILE A 4 13.30 12.01 4.25
CA ILE A 4 12.19 12.94 4.00
C ILE A 4 11.37 13.03 5.28
N ALA A 5 11.28 14.24 5.84
CA ALA A 5 10.58 14.51 7.08
C ALA A 5 9.06 14.44 6.91
N SER A 6 8.35 14.09 8.00
CA SER A 6 6.89 13.96 8.04
C SER A 6 6.13 15.28 7.96
N ASP A 7 6.81 16.41 7.77
CA ASP A 7 6.22 17.72 7.50
C ASP A 7 6.09 17.99 5.98
N LYS A 8 6.62 17.10 5.14
CA LYS A 8 6.55 17.16 3.67
C LYS A 8 5.38 16.34 3.15
N LEU A 9 4.17 16.84 3.41
CA LEU A 9 2.93 16.10 3.21
C LEU A 9 2.19 16.52 1.94
N VAL A 10 1.57 15.53 1.30
CA VAL A 10 0.54 15.69 0.28
C VAL A 10 -0.68 14.87 0.66
N TYR A 11 -1.87 15.31 0.23
CA TYR A 11 -3.15 14.61 0.45
C TYR A 11 -3.76 14.08 -0.85
N ALA A 12 -3.04 14.27 -1.96
CA ALA A 12 -3.36 13.71 -3.25
C ALA A 12 -2.06 13.32 -3.98
N LEU A 13 -2.14 12.26 -4.78
CA LEU A 13 -1.11 11.88 -5.74
C LEU A 13 -1.37 12.69 -7.02
N SER A 14 -0.41 13.55 -7.37
CA SER A 14 -0.57 14.55 -8.42
C SER A 14 0.73 14.79 -9.17
N GLN A 15 0.61 14.95 -10.50
CA GLN A 15 1.70 15.38 -11.36
C GLN A 15 2.10 16.86 -11.16
N ASN A 16 1.24 17.63 -10.50
CA ASN A 16 1.43 19.07 -10.29
C ASN A 16 2.23 19.39 -9.01
N HIS A 17 2.45 18.40 -8.15
CA HIS A 17 3.22 18.59 -6.92
C HIS A 17 4.71 18.76 -7.23
N ALA A 18 5.30 19.82 -6.67
CA ALA A 18 6.74 20.00 -6.71
C ALA A 18 7.41 18.91 -5.85
N PRO A 19 8.48 18.26 -6.34
CA PRO A 19 9.17 17.24 -5.56
C PRO A 19 9.88 17.87 -4.37
N VAL A 20 9.76 17.23 -3.21
CA VAL A 20 10.41 17.68 -1.97
C VAL A 20 11.87 17.23 -1.91
N ALA A 21 12.23 16.27 -2.75
CA ALA A 21 13.55 15.67 -2.86
C ALA A 21 13.76 15.04 -4.25
N ARG A 22 15.02 14.86 -4.64
CA ARG A 22 15.41 14.16 -5.88
C ARG A 22 16.53 13.17 -5.56
N VAL A 23 16.42 11.94 -6.06
CA VAL A 23 17.43 10.88 -5.85
C VAL A 23 17.73 10.13 -7.14
N THR A 24 18.88 9.48 -7.20
CA THR A 24 19.24 8.62 -8.33
C THR A 24 18.67 7.21 -8.17
N ASN A 25 18.58 6.48 -9.28
CA ASN A 25 18.28 5.05 -9.27
C ASN A 25 19.21 4.27 -8.33
N GLY A 26 18.67 3.34 -7.54
CA GLY A 26 19.38 2.52 -6.55
C GLY A 26 19.53 3.15 -5.17
N GLU A 27 19.12 4.41 -4.98
CA GLU A 27 19.28 5.10 -3.70
C GLU A 27 18.38 4.50 -2.60
N THR A 28 18.87 4.53 -1.37
CA THR A 28 18.11 4.15 -0.17
C THR A 28 17.61 5.40 0.55
N VAL A 29 16.29 5.48 0.74
CA VAL A 29 15.59 6.65 1.27
C VAL A 29 14.73 6.26 2.47
N VAL A 30 14.70 7.12 3.49
CA VAL A 30 13.81 7.01 4.65
C VAL A 30 12.69 8.03 4.54
N PHE A 31 11.45 7.57 4.65
CA PHE A 31 10.26 8.42 4.76
C PHE A 31 9.79 8.40 6.21
N HIS A 32 9.74 9.55 6.87
CA HIS A 32 9.08 9.69 8.17
C HIS A 32 7.61 10.03 7.93
N THR A 33 6.69 9.34 8.57
CA THR A 33 5.25 9.48 8.33
C THR A 33 4.50 9.87 9.61
N CYS A 34 3.46 10.66 9.45
CA CYS A 34 2.38 10.71 10.44
C CYS A 34 1.51 9.45 10.33
N ASP A 35 0.62 9.24 11.31
CA ASP A 35 -0.55 8.37 11.12
C ASP A 35 -1.54 8.99 10.11
N CYS A 36 -2.57 8.22 9.74
CA CYS A 36 -3.58 8.64 8.75
C CYS A 36 -4.41 9.86 9.18
N PHE A 37 -4.46 10.18 10.47
CA PHE A 37 -5.09 11.39 11.02
C PHE A 37 -4.13 12.56 11.13
N GLN A 38 -2.92 12.45 10.59
CA GLN A 38 -1.84 13.40 10.78
C GLN A 38 -1.49 13.66 12.27
N ASN A 39 -1.56 12.60 13.07
CA ASN A 39 -1.33 12.59 14.52
C ASN A 39 -2.31 13.49 15.31
N GLN A 40 -3.47 13.80 14.75
CA GLN A 40 -4.47 14.67 15.40
C GLN A 40 -5.12 14.00 16.61
N ILE A 41 -5.26 12.67 16.62
CA ILE A 41 -5.88 11.92 17.71
C ILE A 41 -4.83 11.58 18.76
N THR A 42 -5.06 12.02 20.01
CA THR A 42 -4.08 11.85 21.10
C THR A 42 -4.62 11.11 22.33
N HIS A 43 -5.94 10.95 22.44
CA HIS A 43 -6.62 10.30 23.57
C HIS A 43 -8.00 9.75 23.15
N GLU A 44 -8.55 8.81 23.93
CA GLU A 44 -9.77 8.07 23.57
C GLU A 44 -11.05 8.91 23.65
N GLU A 45 -11.09 9.91 24.52
CA GLU A 45 -12.26 10.79 24.71
C GLU A 45 -12.32 11.94 23.71
N GLN A 46 -11.40 12.00 22.73
CA GLN A 46 -11.34 13.08 21.76
C GLN A 46 -12.59 13.07 20.86
N GLU A 47 -13.22 14.23 20.71
CA GLU A 47 -14.42 14.36 19.88
C GLU A 47 -14.06 14.39 18.39
N PHE A 48 -14.69 13.53 17.58
CA PHE A 48 -14.47 13.47 16.12
C PHE A 48 -14.70 14.81 15.41
N GLY A 49 -15.62 15.64 15.92
CA GLY A 49 -15.91 16.96 15.37
C GLY A 49 -14.75 17.96 15.50
N THR A 50 -13.71 17.63 16.27
CA THR A 50 -12.50 18.46 16.42
C THR A 50 -11.42 18.14 15.40
N LEU A 51 -11.57 17.05 14.63
CA LEU A 51 -10.61 16.65 13.62
C LEU A 51 -10.74 17.51 12.36
N ASP A 52 -9.60 17.89 11.79
CA ASP A 52 -9.51 18.49 10.48
C ASP A 52 -9.52 17.37 9.42
N TRP A 53 -10.71 17.14 8.85
CA TRP A 53 -10.95 16.10 7.85
C TRP A 53 -10.34 16.42 6.47
N GLU A 54 -9.88 17.66 6.25
CA GLU A 54 -9.09 17.99 5.05
C GLU A 54 -7.64 17.50 5.17
N ARG A 55 -7.23 17.07 6.37
CA ARG A 55 -5.87 16.61 6.71
C ARG A 55 -5.83 15.13 7.09
N ILE A 56 -6.50 14.30 6.28
CA ILE A 56 -6.57 12.84 6.43
C ILE A 56 -5.81 12.17 5.29
N ASN A 57 -5.22 11.01 5.58
CA ASN A 57 -4.34 10.24 4.70
C ASN A 57 -3.15 11.06 4.16
N PRO A 58 -2.37 11.73 5.03
CA PRO A 58 -1.16 12.43 4.62
C PRO A 58 -0.11 11.43 4.11
N ALA A 59 0.34 11.61 2.87
CA ALA A 59 1.51 10.91 2.33
C ALA A 59 2.74 11.82 2.33
N THR A 60 3.87 11.29 2.82
CA THR A 60 5.15 11.98 2.81
C THR A 60 5.78 11.90 1.42
N GLY A 61 6.13 13.06 0.84
CA GLY A 61 6.66 13.16 -0.52
C GLY A 61 6.21 14.45 -1.24
N PRO A 62 6.18 14.47 -2.59
CA PRO A 62 6.63 13.41 -3.47
C PRO A 62 8.15 13.45 -3.70
N LEU A 63 8.75 12.27 -3.80
CA LEU A 63 10.13 12.04 -4.17
C LEU A 63 10.26 11.89 -5.68
N PHE A 64 11.19 12.62 -6.29
CA PHE A 64 11.53 12.47 -7.70
C PHE A 64 12.69 11.49 -7.89
N ILE A 65 12.53 10.51 -8.77
CA ILE A 65 13.58 9.54 -9.11
C ILE A 65 14.19 9.88 -10.47
N GLU A 66 15.47 10.25 -10.50
CA GLU A 66 16.17 10.60 -11.74
C GLU A 66 16.25 9.41 -12.70
N GLY A 67 15.87 9.64 -13.95
CA GLY A 67 15.85 8.61 -15.00
C GLY A 67 14.61 7.72 -15.00
N ALA A 68 13.60 7.99 -14.16
CA ALA A 68 12.27 7.38 -14.28
C ALA A 68 11.43 8.17 -15.30
N ASP A 69 11.06 7.54 -16.41
CA ASP A 69 10.30 8.13 -17.51
C ASP A 69 8.91 7.46 -17.64
N PRO A 70 7.90 8.17 -18.17
CA PRO A 70 6.58 7.58 -18.41
C PRO A 70 6.66 6.26 -19.20
N GLY A 71 6.01 5.22 -18.67
CA GLY A 71 6.02 3.85 -19.21
C GLY A 71 6.99 2.90 -18.51
N ASP A 72 7.86 3.42 -17.64
CA ASP A 72 8.71 2.59 -16.79
C ASP A 72 7.95 1.99 -15.60
N THR A 73 8.60 1.07 -14.91
CA THR A 73 8.15 0.55 -13.61
C THR A 73 9.11 1.02 -12.52
N LEU A 74 8.56 1.60 -11.45
CA LEU A 74 9.30 1.88 -10.23
C LEU A 74 9.17 0.67 -9.29
N ALA A 75 10.28 0.01 -9.01
CA ALA A 75 10.40 -1.01 -7.99
C ALA A 75 10.83 -0.37 -6.66
N VAL A 76 9.98 -0.52 -5.63
CA VAL A 76 10.19 -0.02 -4.28
C VAL A 76 10.43 -1.22 -3.37
N GLU A 77 11.70 -1.50 -3.07
CA GLU A 77 12.11 -2.54 -2.12
C GLU A 77 11.94 -1.98 -0.70
N ILE A 78 11.04 -2.57 0.09
CA ILE A 78 10.75 -2.15 1.46
C ILE A 78 11.74 -2.86 2.38
N LEU A 79 12.72 -2.12 2.90
CA LEU A 79 13.80 -2.67 3.72
C LEU A 79 13.40 -2.79 5.20
N SER A 80 12.77 -1.76 5.75
CA SER A 80 12.29 -1.76 7.14
C SER A 80 11.10 -0.82 7.32
N ILE A 81 10.27 -1.14 8.31
CA ILE A 81 9.19 -0.28 8.79
C ILE A 81 9.33 -0.23 10.31
N ASP A 82 9.66 0.95 10.84
CA ASP A 82 9.73 1.20 12.27
C ASP A 82 8.52 2.05 12.68
N VAL A 83 7.76 1.60 13.67
CA VAL A 83 6.53 2.27 14.12
C VAL A 83 6.71 2.90 15.49
N ALA A 84 5.88 3.90 15.81
CA ALA A 84 5.85 4.55 17.11
C ALA A 84 5.35 3.61 18.23
N GLU A 85 5.31 4.13 19.47
CA GLU A 85 4.93 3.36 20.67
C GLU A 85 3.43 3.38 20.98
N GLN A 86 2.63 4.10 20.19
CA GLN A 86 1.19 4.24 20.40
C GLN A 86 0.49 4.36 19.05
N GLY A 87 -0.38 3.41 18.75
CA GLY A 87 -1.29 3.48 17.63
C GLY A 87 -2.69 3.96 18.04
N VAL A 88 -3.52 4.19 17.04
CA VAL A 88 -4.93 4.57 17.20
C VAL A 88 -5.80 3.73 16.29
N MET A 89 -7.00 3.43 16.75
CA MET A 89 -8.06 2.84 15.93
C MET A 89 -9.32 3.66 16.09
N THR A 90 -10.10 3.78 15.02
CA THR A 90 -11.38 4.48 15.03
C THR A 90 -12.45 3.69 14.29
N THR A 91 -13.68 3.69 14.80
CA THR A 91 -14.86 3.19 14.06
C THR A 91 -16.09 3.95 14.54
N GLY A 92 -17.20 3.87 13.82
CA GLY A 92 -18.43 4.57 14.21
C GLY A 92 -19.51 4.53 13.14
N PRO A 93 -20.57 5.34 13.30
CA PRO A 93 -21.64 5.44 12.31
C PRO A 93 -21.10 5.75 10.92
N ASN A 94 -21.51 4.96 9.93
CA ASN A 94 -21.09 5.03 8.51
C ASN A 94 -19.61 4.73 8.24
N LEU A 95 -18.87 4.17 9.21
CA LEU A 95 -17.47 3.80 9.05
C LEU A 95 -17.32 2.27 9.02
N GLY A 96 -16.59 1.79 8.01
CA GLY A 96 -16.30 0.37 7.84
C GLY A 96 -17.53 -0.46 7.44
N VAL A 97 -17.40 -1.79 7.55
CA VAL A 97 -18.42 -2.76 7.12
C VAL A 97 -19.65 -2.75 8.01
N LEU A 98 -19.47 -2.42 9.30
CA LEU A 98 -20.52 -2.44 10.33
C LEU A 98 -21.01 -1.01 10.67
N GLY A 99 -20.69 -0.02 9.82
CA GLY A 99 -20.98 1.38 10.11
C GLY A 99 -22.47 1.70 10.24
N ASP A 100 -23.36 0.90 9.65
CA ASP A 100 -24.82 1.04 9.77
C ASP A 100 -25.40 0.46 11.07
N GLU A 101 -24.63 -0.36 11.79
CA GLU A 101 -25.00 -0.95 13.09
C GLU A 101 -24.46 -0.17 14.29
N LEU A 102 -23.47 0.70 14.09
CA LEU A 102 -22.84 1.47 15.16
C LEU A 102 -23.58 2.78 15.43
N ALA A 103 -23.80 3.08 16.71
CA ALA A 103 -24.50 4.29 17.15
C ALA A 103 -23.57 5.45 17.55
N GLU A 104 -22.33 5.15 17.93
CA GLU A 104 -21.38 6.11 18.48
C GLU A 104 -19.99 5.91 17.88
N ASN A 105 -19.26 7.02 17.75
CA ASN A 105 -17.85 6.98 17.38
C ASN A 105 -17.02 6.44 18.54
N VAL A 106 -16.08 5.56 18.23
CA VAL A 106 -15.17 4.93 19.19
C VAL A 106 -13.75 5.20 18.74
N ILE A 107 -12.93 5.72 19.65
CA ILE A 107 -11.47 5.79 19.52
C ILE A 107 -10.87 4.78 20.49
N ARG A 108 -9.84 4.07 20.04
CA ARG A 108 -9.01 3.23 20.89
C ARG A 108 -7.56 3.61 20.72
N MET A 109 -6.90 4.00 21.81
CA MET A 109 -5.45 4.16 21.81
C MET A 109 -4.81 2.82 22.14
N VAL A 110 -3.87 2.38 21.31
CA VAL A 110 -3.26 1.05 21.39
C VAL A 110 -1.77 1.18 21.70
N PRO A 111 -1.33 0.97 22.96
CA PRO A 111 0.08 0.98 23.30
C PRO A 111 0.84 -0.14 22.59
N ILE A 112 2.01 0.19 22.04
CA ILE A 112 2.91 -0.72 21.33
C ILE A 112 4.17 -0.89 22.16
N ARG A 113 4.43 -2.12 22.63
CA ARG A 113 5.61 -2.45 23.45
C ARG A 113 6.05 -3.88 23.15
N ASP A 114 7.36 -4.12 23.17
CA ASP A 114 7.96 -5.45 23.00
C ASP A 114 7.49 -6.20 21.74
N GLY A 115 7.25 -5.48 20.63
CA GLY A 115 6.77 -6.07 19.37
C GLY A 115 5.31 -6.52 19.39
N VAL A 116 4.50 -5.95 20.30
CA VAL A 116 3.09 -6.32 20.50
C VAL A 116 2.22 -5.07 20.66
N ALA A 117 1.05 -5.08 20.04
CA ALA A 117 -0.02 -4.11 20.27
C ALA A 117 -0.93 -4.57 21.42
N HIS A 118 -1.04 -3.75 22.46
CA HIS A 118 -1.85 -4.03 23.65
C HIS A 118 -3.30 -3.54 23.45
N PHE A 119 -4.08 -4.31 22.69
CA PHE A 119 -5.47 -3.95 22.35
C PHE A 119 -6.38 -3.80 23.58
N SER A 120 -6.19 -4.63 24.62
CA SER A 120 -6.87 -4.51 25.91
C SER A 120 -6.02 -5.08 27.06
N SER A 121 -6.55 -5.09 28.28
CA SER A 121 -5.89 -5.73 29.43
C SER A 121 -5.70 -7.24 29.25
N SER A 122 -6.52 -7.89 28.41
CA SER A 122 -6.50 -9.33 28.16
C SER A 122 -6.08 -9.72 26.75
N LEU A 123 -6.11 -8.78 25.79
CA LEU A 123 -5.85 -9.05 24.38
C LEU A 123 -4.60 -8.34 23.89
N ARG A 124 -3.79 -9.10 23.16
CA ARG A 124 -2.51 -8.70 22.58
C ARG A 124 -2.46 -9.15 21.14
N ILE A 125 -2.00 -8.28 20.25
CA ILE A 125 -1.91 -8.53 18.81
C ILE A 125 -0.43 -8.45 18.43
N PRO A 126 0.17 -9.50 17.84
CA PRO A 126 1.53 -9.41 17.29
C PRO A 126 1.60 -8.31 16.24
N LEU A 127 2.69 -7.53 16.22
CA LEU A 127 2.86 -6.52 15.18
C LEU A 127 3.07 -7.18 13.81
N SER A 128 2.49 -6.55 12.81
CA SER A 128 2.71 -6.85 11.40
C SER A 128 2.78 -5.53 10.62
N PRO A 129 3.85 -4.74 10.79
CA PRO A 129 3.92 -3.39 10.23
C PRO A 129 3.81 -3.41 8.71
N MET A 130 2.98 -2.53 8.17
CA MET A 130 2.74 -2.39 6.74
C MET A 130 2.50 -0.92 6.34
N ILE A 131 2.51 -0.66 5.04
CA ILE A 131 2.23 0.65 4.44
C ILE A 131 0.86 0.56 3.75
N GLY A 132 -0.11 1.36 4.20
CA GLY A 132 -1.45 1.45 3.61
C GLY A 132 -1.45 2.31 2.34
N VAL A 133 -0.94 3.54 2.45
CA VAL A 133 -0.77 4.47 1.33
C VAL A 133 0.64 4.44 0.77
N ILE A 134 0.79 3.97 -0.48
CA ILE A 134 2.02 4.12 -1.26
C ILE A 134 1.69 4.21 -2.74
N GLY A 135 2.20 5.24 -3.44
CA GLY A 135 1.87 5.43 -4.84
C GLY A 135 2.75 6.45 -5.57
N THR A 136 2.64 6.42 -6.89
CA THR A 136 3.25 7.38 -7.82
C THR A 136 2.19 8.34 -8.34
N ALA A 137 2.62 9.49 -8.89
CA ALA A 137 1.67 10.43 -9.47
C ALA A 137 1.02 9.84 -10.75
N PRO A 138 -0.31 9.95 -10.90
CA PRO A 138 -0.98 9.66 -12.15
C PRO A 138 -0.66 10.73 -13.21
N ALA A 139 -0.72 10.37 -14.50
CA ALA A 139 -0.59 11.33 -15.62
C ALA A 139 -1.83 12.21 -15.83
N GLY A 140 -2.93 11.91 -15.13
CA GLY A 140 -4.23 12.55 -15.30
C GLY A 140 -4.56 13.53 -14.17
N ALA A 141 -5.82 13.53 -13.77
CA ALA A 141 -6.31 14.29 -12.62
C ALA A 141 -5.64 13.82 -11.32
N ASP A 142 -5.58 14.74 -10.36
CA ASP A 142 -5.14 14.46 -9.00
C ASP A 142 -6.07 13.42 -8.36
N VAL A 143 -5.49 12.46 -7.63
CA VAL A 143 -6.24 11.43 -6.92
C VAL A 143 -5.96 11.55 -5.43
N SER A 144 -7.00 11.62 -4.60
CA SER A 144 -6.87 11.62 -3.14
C SER A 144 -5.99 10.45 -2.67
N CYS A 145 -5.13 10.70 -1.69
CA CYS A 145 -4.30 9.65 -1.08
C CYS A 145 -5.15 8.50 -0.51
N GLY A 146 -6.40 8.77 -0.10
CA GLY A 146 -7.37 7.78 0.38
C GLY A 146 -8.10 6.98 -0.71
N THR A 147 -7.74 7.11 -1.99
CA THR A 147 -8.37 6.36 -3.08
C THR A 147 -7.32 5.55 -3.83
N PRO A 148 -7.39 4.20 -3.83
CA PRO A 148 -6.45 3.41 -4.60
C PRO A 148 -6.75 3.41 -6.10
N GLY A 149 -5.75 3.04 -6.89
CA GLY A 149 -5.87 2.78 -8.31
C GLY A 149 -4.59 2.21 -8.91
N ASP A 150 -4.46 2.30 -10.23
CA ASP A 150 -3.30 1.72 -10.93
C ASP A 150 -1.96 2.35 -10.53
N HIS A 151 -2.02 3.57 -10.00
CA HIS A 151 -0.88 4.35 -9.48
C HIS A 151 -0.50 3.99 -8.03
N GLY A 152 -1.15 3.00 -7.42
CA GLY A 152 -1.04 2.68 -6.00
C GLY A 152 -2.10 3.42 -5.19
N GLY A 153 -1.69 4.19 -4.18
CA GLY A 153 -2.58 4.90 -3.27
C GLY A 153 -2.96 4.05 -2.05
N ASN A 154 -4.18 4.23 -1.54
CA ASN A 154 -4.70 3.53 -0.35
C ASN A 154 -5.04 2.06 -0.62
N MET A 155 -4.02 1.22 -0.77
CA MET A 155 -4.22 -0.17 -1.18
C MET A 155 -4.52 -1.09 0.00
N ASP A 156 -4.15 -0.68 1.21
CA ASP A 156 -4.29 -1.41 2.47
C ASP A 156 -4.08 -2.91 2.29
N CYS A 157 -2.92 -3.21 1.73
CA CYS A 157 -2.52 -4.55 1.39
C CYS A 157 -1.49 -5.04 2.41
N THR A 158 -1.88 -6.02 3.22
CA THR A 158 -1.06 -6.66 4.26
C THR A 158 0.30 -7.20 3.78
N LYS A 159 0.48 -7.31 2.46
CA LYS A 159 1.70 -7.76 1.80
C LYS A 159 2.71 -6.63 1.53
N ILE A 160 2.31 -5.36 1.62
CA ILE A 160 3.19 -4.19 1.46
C ILE A 160 3.93 -3.94 2.79
N ARG A 161 4.91 -4.78 3.06
CA ARG A 161 5.68 -4.83 4.31
C ARG A 161 7.16 -5.05 4.04
N ALA A 162 7.99 -4.96 5.08
CA ALA A 162 9.42 -5.22 4.98
C ALA A 162 9.72 -6.60 4.32
N GLY A 163 10.68 -6.60 3.38
CA GLY A 163 11.05 -7.76 2.57
C GLY A 163 10.28 -7.90 1.25
N ALA A 164 9.23 -7.10 1.02
CA ALA A 164 8.54 -7.05 -0.26
C ALA A 164 9.14 -5.98 -1.19
N THR A 165 9.00 -6.20 -2.50
CA THR A 165 9.22 -5.19 -3.54
C THR A 165 7.89 -4.88 -4.21
N LEU A 166 7.42 -3.64 -4.05
CA LEU A 166 6.22 -3.14 -4.73
C LEU A 166 6.61 -2.54 -6.07
N LEU A 167 5.85 -2.87 -7.11
CA LEU A 167 6.02 -2.40 -8.48
C LEU A 167 4.89 -1.42 -8.81
N LEU A 168 5.26 -0.17 -9.08
CA LEU A 168 4.34 0.92 -9.38
C LEU A 168 4.63 1.49 -10.77
N PRO A 169 3.61 2.00 -11.49
CA PRO A 169 3.84 2.60 -12.79
C PRO A 169 4.54 3.95 -12.65
N VAL A 170 5.43 4.26 -13.60
CA VAL A 170 5.90 5.62 -13.81
C VAL A 170 5.01 6.23 -14.88
N ASN A 171 4.08 7.09 -14.48
CA ASN A 171 3.16 7.77 -15.41
C ASN A 171 3.63 9.18 -15.76
N VAL A 172 4.52 9.76 -14.95
CA VAL A 172 5.08 11.11 -15.12
C VAL A 172 6.59 11.09 -14.87
N PRO A 173 7.34 12.05 -15.42
CA PRO A 173 8.78 12.13 -15.18
C PRO A 173 9.11 12.14 -13.69
N GLY A 174 10.03 11.26 -13.29
CA GLY A 174 10.46 11.11 -11.91
C GLY A 174 9.52 10.32 -11.00
N ALA A 175 8.41 9.80 -11.52
CA ALA A 175 7.36 9.04 -10.84
C ALA A 175 6.58 9.78 -9.73
N LEU A 176 7.23 10.66 -8.97
CA LEU A 176 6.67 11.40 -7.82
C LEU A 176 6.10 10.45 -6.76
N LEU A 177 6.98 9.64 -6.16
CA LEU A 177 6.62 8.65 -5.14
C LEU A 177 6.26 9.34 -3.82
N ALA A 178 5.12 8.98 -3.23
CA ALA A 178 4.75 9.37 -1.88
C ALA A 178 4.21 8.15 -1.11
N MET A 179 4.36 8.16 0.22
CA MET A 179 3.84 7.12 1.09
C MET A 179 3.50 7.64 2.48
N GLY A 180 2.54 7.02 3.14
CA GLY A 180 2.06 7.38 4.47
C GLY A 180 1.30 6.22 5.09
N ASP A 181 0.47 6.54 6.08
CA ASP A 181 -0.56 5.61 6.57
C ASP A 181 0.03 4.23 6.96
N LEU A 182 0.88 4.23 7.99
CA LEU A 182 1.44 2.98 8.49
C LEU A 182 0.46 2.36 9.46
N HIS A 183 0.36 1.03 9.40
CA HIS A 183 -0.36 0.25 10.40
C HIS A 183 0.63 -0.58 11.21
N ALA A 184 0.51 -0.54 12.53
CA ALA A 184 1.27 -1.42 13.42
C ALA A 184 0.82 -2.88 13.26
N ALA A 185 -0.48 -3.08 13.00
CA ALA A 185 -1.09 -4.31 12.54
C ALA A 185 -2.40 -4.00 11.80
N MET A 186 -2.70 -4.78 10.78
CA MET A 186 -3.96 -4.75 10.03
C MET A 186 -4.21 -6.16 9.47
N ALA A 187 -5.48 -6.51 9.25
CA ALA A 187 -5.88 -7.78 8.65
C ALA A 187 -6.64 -7.55 7.33
N ASP A 188 -6.63 -8.56 6.47
CA ASP A 188 -7.38 -8.55 5.20
C ASP A 188 -8.84 -8.15 5.44
N GLY A 189 -9.29 -7.15 4.68
CA GLY A 189 -10.62 -6.57 4.73
C GLY A 189 -10.69 -5.23 5.45
N GLU A 190 -9.81 -4.98 6.43
CA GLU A 190 -9.77 -3.71 7.19
C GLU A 190 -11.16 -3.26 7.67
N VAL A 191 -11.93 -4.21 8.20
CA VAL A 191 -13.39 -4.10 8.27
C VAL A 191 -13.92 -2.95 9.14
N ALA A 192 -13.07 -2.39 9.99
CA ALA A 192 -13.42 -1.31 10.91
C ALA A 192 -13.24 0.10 10.32
N VAL A 193 -12.75 0.23 9.08
CA VAL A 193 -12.27 1.47 8.41
C VAL A 193 -10.79 1.80 8.62
N CYS A 194 -10.11 1.09 9.52
CA CYS A 194 -8.72 1.37 9.88
C CYS A 194 -7.97 0.09 10.29
N GLY A 195 -6.65 0.16 10.19
CA GLY A 195 -5.73 -0.68 10.93
C GLY A 195 -5.47 -0.14 12.33
N ILE A 196 -4.37 -0.58 12.94
CA ILE A 196 -3.77 0.13 14.09
C ILE A 196 -2.90 1.26 13.51
N GLU A 197 -3.54 2.40 13.25
CA GLU A 197 -2.95 3.60 12.66
C GLU A 197 -1.79 4.12 13.49
N ILE A 198 -0.65 4.37 12.86
CA ILE A 198 0.56 4.74 13.60
C ILE A 198 1.53 5.60 12.79
N ALA A 199 2.15 6.56 13.46
CA ALA A 199 3.31 7.27 12.92
C ALA A 199 4.54 6.34 12.88
N GLY A 200 5.50 6.64 12.01
CA GLY A 200 6.71 5.84 11.94
C GLY A 200 7.68 6.31 10.87
N LYS A 201 8.54 5.39 10.45
CA LYS A 201 9.42 5.60 9.32
C LYS A 201 9.58 4.33 8.49
N VAL A 202 9.70 4.52 7.19
CA VAL A 202 9.90 3.45 6.21
C VAL A 202 11.25 3.65 5.53
N THR A 203 12.09 2.62 5.51
CA THR A 203 13.31 2.62 4.71
C THR A 203 13.05 1.84 3.43
N VAL A 204 13.24 2.48 2.27
CA VAL A 204 13.06 1.85 0.95
C VAL A 204 14.31 1.99 0.09
N ARG A 205 14.51 1.03 -0.83
CA ARG A 205 15.44 1.17 -1.95
C ARG A 205 14.67 1.21 -3.26
N LEU A 206 15.08 2.10 -4.15
CA LEU A 206 14.34 2.42 -5.37
C LEU A 206 15.08 1.95 -6.61
N HIS A 207 14.39 1.25 -7.49
CA HIS A 207 14.92 0.82 -8.78
C HIS A 207 13.97 1.20 -9.92
N VAL A 208 14.51 1.76 -11.01
CA VAL A 208 13.77 2.01 -12.25
C VAL A 208 13.97 0.83 -13.19
N ILE A 209 12.89 0.15 -13.53
CA ILE A 209 12.85 -0.96 -14.47
C ILE A 209 12.31 -0.46 -15.80
N LYS A 210 13.09 -0.64 -16.88
CA LYS A 210 12.77 -0.18 -18.23
C LYS A 210 12.11 -1.29 -19.06
N GLY A 211 11.16 -0.92 -19.91
CA GLY A 211 10.67 -1.79 -20.99
C GLY A 211 9.82 -2.99 -20.56
N LYS A 212 9.24 -2.98 -19.35
CA LYS A 212 8.25 -3.97 -18.91
C LYS A 212 6.84 -3.45 -19.16
N THR A 213 5.93 -4.34 -19.53
CA THR A 213 4.53 -4.02 -19.86
C THR A 213 3.55 -4.61 -18.86
N TRP A 214 3.99 -4.82 -17.61
CA TRP A 214 3.17 -5.39 -16.56
C TRP A 214 1.95 -4.52 -16.26
N LYS A 215 0.85 -5.16 -15.87
CA LYS A 215 -0.32 -4.48 -15.31
C LYS A 215 -0.06 -4.26 -13.82
N LEU A 216 0.10 -2.99 -13.43
CA LEU A 216 0.52 -2.58 -12.10
C LEU A 216 -0.67 -2.02 -11.31
N PRO A 217 -0.68 -2.08 -9.96
CA PRO A 217 0.43 -2.50 -9.10
C PRO A 217 0.66 -4.02 -9.05
N MET A 218 1.92 -4.40 -8.88
CA MET A 218 2.31 -5.78 -8.56
C MET A 218 3.24 -5.79 -7.36
N LEU A 219 3.32 -6.91 -6.66
CA LEU A 219 4.23 -7.09 -5.53
C LEU A 219 4.95 -8.43 -5.66
N ILE A 220 6.23 -8.44 -5.32
CA ILE A 220 7.05 -9.65 -5.26
C ILE A 220 7.67 -9.71 -3.87
N ASP A 221 7.47 -10.83 -3.18
CA ASP A 221 8.17 -11.13 -1.93
C ASP A 221 9.00 -12.42 -2.08
N ALA A 222 9.49 -12.95 -0.96
CA ALA A 222 10.28 -14.18 -0.95
C ALA A 222 9.49 -15.41 -1.40
N GLU A 223 8.16 -15.37 -1.27
CA GLU A 223 7.27 -16.52 -1.40
C GLU A 223 6.28 -16.39 -2.56
N HIS A 224 5.93 -15.17 -2.98
CA HIS A 224 4.82 -14.91 -3.90
C HIS A 224 5.16 -13.87 -4.98
N VAL A 225 4.54 -14.03 -6.14
CA VAL A 225 4.25 -12.95 -7.09
C VAL A 225 2.77 -12.60 -6.94
N ILE A 226 2.46 -11.31 -6.86
CA ILE A 226 1.13 -10.82 -6.51
C ILE A 226 0.71 -9.72 -7.47
N ALA A 227 -0.48 -9.85 -8.05
CA ALA A 227 -1.13 -8.78 -8.82
C ALA A 227 -2.19 -8.13 -7.93
N ILE A 228 -2.18 -6.79 -7.84
CA ILE A 228 -3.10 -6.02 -7.01
C ILE A 228 -4.01 -5.21 -7.94
N ALA A 229 -5.30 -5.12 -7.60
CA ALA A 229 -6.24 -4.31 -8.35
C ALA A 229 -7.28 -3.68 -7.43
N SER A 230 -7.73 -2.48 -7.82
CA SER A 230 -8.73 -1.72 -7.07
C SER A 230 -9.83 -1.22 -8.00
N GLU A 231 -11.08 -1.51 -7.63
CA GLU A 231 -12.29 -1.17 -8.38
C GLU A 231 -13.41 -0.71 -7.44
N GLU A 232 -14.47 -0.14 -7.98
CA GLU A 232 -15.63 0.27 -7.17
C GLU A 232 -16.27 -0.92 -6.43
N ARG A 233 -16.26 -2.10 -7.06
CA ARG A 233 -16.79 -3.35 -6.49
C ARG A 233 -15.68 -4.36 -6.24
N LEU A 234 -15.81 -5.09 -5.13
CA LEU A 234 -14.85 -6.16 -4.80
C LEU A 234 -14.80 -7.26 -5.86
N ASP A 235 -15.95 -7.63 -6.45
CA ASP A 235 -16.02 -8.63 -7.53
C ASP A 235 -15.15 -8.22 -8.74
N GLU A 236 -15.19 -6.93 -9.10
CA GLU A 236 -14.45 -6.37 -10.24
C GLU A 236 -12.95 -6.28 -9.92
N ALA A 237 -12.60 -5.88 -8.69
CA ALA A 237 -11.22 -5.86 -8.22
C ALA A 237 -10.62 -7.26 -8.25
N ALA A 238 -11.38 -8.26 -7.78
CA ALA A 238 -10.98 -9.65 -7.76
C ALA A 238 -10.80 -10.22 -9.19
N GLU A 239 -11.74 -9.91 -10.09
CA GLU A 239 -11.63 -10.26 -11.51
C GLU A 239 -10.42 -9.60 -12.17
N ARG A 240 -10.18 -8.31 -11.92
CA ARG A 240 -9.06 -7.57 -12.51
C ARG A 240 -7.71 -8.06 -11.98
N ALA A 241 -7.58 -8.30 -10.68
CA ALA A 241 -6.36 -8.88 -10.10
C ALA A 241 -6.03 -10.24 -10.73
N THR A 242 -7.05 -11.08 -10.94
CA THR A 242 -6.90 -12.38 -11.60
C THR A 242 -6.44 -12.22 -13.05
N LYS A 243 -7.10 -11.36 -13.84
CA LYS A 243 -6.72 -11.07 -15.23
C LYS A 243 -5.29 -10.54 -15.34
N ASN A 244 -4.89 -9.62 -14.45
CA ASN A 244 -3.54 -9.07 -14.42
C ASN A 244 -2.48 -10.15 -14.15
N MET A 245 -2.77 -11.11 -13.26
CA MET A 245 -1.87 -12.25 -13.03
C MET A 245 -1.78 -13.19 -14.23
N VAL A 246 -2.91 -13.44 -14.92
CA VAL A 246 -2.91 -14.20 -16.18
C VAL A 246 -2.05 -13.50 -17.24
N ASP A 247 -2.21 -12.18 -17.41
CA ASP A 247 -1.41 -11.39 -18.35
C ASP A 247 0.09 -11.42 -17.99
N PHE A 248 0.43 -11.42 -16.69
CA PHE A 248 1.81 -11.59 -16.23
C PHE A 248 2.37 -12.97 -16.61
N LEU A 249 1.63 -14.05 -16.37
CA LEU A 249 2.06 -15.42 -16.70
C LEU A 249 2.21 -15.62 -18.21
N GLU A 250 1.30 -15.07 -19.01
CA GLU A 250 1.38 -15.10 -20.47
C GLU A 250 2.60 -14.30 -20.97
N GLY A 251 2.74 -13.05 -20.55
CA GLY A 251 3.78 -12.14 -21.06
C GLY A 251 5.19 -12.41 -20.50
N SER A 252 5.30 -12.83 -19.24
CA SER A 252 6.59 -12.98 -18.54
C SER A 252 7.04 -14.43 -18.39
N CYS A 253 6.10 -15.39 -18.46
CA CYS A 253 6.38 -16.82 -18.28
C CYS A 253 6.05 -17.64 -19.54
N GLY A 254 5.53 -17.02 -20.60
CA GLY A 254 5.23 -17.69 -21.88
C GLY A 254 4.11 -18.74 -21.80
N MET A 255 3.28 -18.68 -20.75
CA MET A 255 2.17 -19.62 -20.59
C MET A 255 1.04 -19.32 -21.59
N GLU A 256 0.38 -20.37 -22.07
CA GLU A 256 -0.91 -20.21 -22.74
C GLU A 256 -1.97 -19.75 -21.73
N ARG A 257 -2.89 -18.90 -22.18
CA ARG A 257 -3.83 -18.19 -21.31
C ARG A 257 -4.75 -19.12 -20.52
N ALA A 258 -5.30 -20.16 -21.15
CA ALA A 258 -6.16 -21.11 -20.45
C ALA A 258 -5.38 -21.95 -19.42
N GLU A 259 -4.16 -22.37 -19.75
CA GLU A 259 -3.27 -23.04 -18.79
C GLU A 259 -2.90 -22.15 -17.59
N ALA A 260 -2.65 -20.85 -17.82
CA ALA A 260 -2.43 -19.89 -16.74
C ALA A 260 -3.65 -19.79 -15.81
N VAL A 261 -4.87 -19.78 -16.35
CA VAL A 261 -6.11 -19.80 -15.55
C VAL A 261 -6.22 -21.09 -14.73
N LEU A 262 -5.94 -22.25 -15.33
CA LEU A 262 -5.97 -23.54 -14.62
C LEU A 262 -4.94 -23.58 -13.48
N LEU A 263 -3.72 -23.09 -13.71
CA LEU A 263 -2.68 -22.98 -12.68
C LEU A 263 -3.15 -22.10 -11.52
N LEU A 264 -3.66 -20.90 -11.82
CA LEU A 264 -4.15 -19.98 -10.80
C LEU A 264 -5.32 -20.57 -10.01
N SER A 265 -6.19 -21.35 -10.65
CA SER A 265 -7.28 -22.03 -9.94
C SER A 265 -6.81 -23.19 -9.06
N ALA A 266 -5.71 -23.86 -9.41
CA ALA A 266 -5.21 -25.01 -8.68
C ALA A 266 -4.23 -24.63 -7.56
N ALA A 267 -3.45 -23.57 -7.76
CA ALA A 267 -2.30 -23.22 -6.91
C ALA A 267 -2.21 -21.74 -6.54
N GLY A 268 -3.09 -20.89 -7.05
CA GLY A 268 -3.17 -19.48 -6.69
C GLY A 268 -4.09 -19.22 -5.50
N SER A 269 -4.03 -18.01 -4.98
CA SER A 269 -4.93 -17.50 -3.93
C SER A 269 -5.45 -16.12 -4.29
N LEU A 270 -6.76 -16.01 -4.50
CA LEU A 270 -7.46 -14.73 -4.63
C LEU A 270 -7.84 -14.24 -3.23
N ARG A 271 -7.33 -13.07 -2.84
CA ARG A 271 -7.42 -12.51 -1.49
C ARG A 271 -7.94 -11.07 -1.52
N ILE A 272 -8.47 -10.63 -0.39
CA ILE A 272 -8.98 -9.27 -0.17
C ILE A 272 -7.86 -8.47 0.51
N CYS A 273 -7.63 -7.22 0.09
CA CYS A 273 -6.79 -6.27 0.81
C CYS A 273 -7.65 -5.46 1.78
N GLN A 274 -8.53 -4.61 1.26
CA GLN A 274 -9.56 -3.89 2.04
C GLN A 274 -10.92 -3.86 1.33
N VAL A 275 -11.96 -3.58 2.11
CA VAL A 275 -13.33 -3.37 1.59
C VAL A 275 -13.98 -2.06 2.05
N VAL A 276 -13.23 -1.12 2.61
CA VAL A 276 -13.77 0.05 3.32
C VAL A 276 -13.58 1.38 2.60
N ASP A 277 -12.68 1.44 1.62
CA ASP A 277 -12.35 2.67 0.89
C ASP A 277 -13.32 3.02 -0.24
N PRO A 278 -13.16 4.20 -0.89
CA PRO A 278 -13.91 4.56 -2.11
C PRO A 278 -13.83 3.51 -3.22
N LYS A 279 -12.74 2.74 -3.28
CA LYS A 279 -12.59 1.55 -4.14
C LYS A 279 -12.13 0.38 -3.29
N LYS A 280 -12.60 -0.82 -3.60
CA LYS A 280 -12.22 -2.07 -2.93
C LYS A 280 -10.97 -2.63 -3.58
N THR A 281 -10.06 -3.17 -2.78
CA THR A 281 -8.79 -3.72 -3.27
C THR A 281 -8.72 -5.22 -3.04
N ALA A 282 -8.37 -5.96 -4.10
CA ALA A 282 -8.13 -7.39 -4.06
C ALA A 282 -6.76 -7.70 -4.66
N ARG A 283 -6.26 -8.90 -4.39
CA ARG A 283 -4.98 -9.38 -4.91
C ARG A 283 -5.04 -10.85 -5.32
N MET A 284 -4.37 -11.17 -6.42
CA MET A 284 -4.16 -12.55 -6.87
C MET A 284 -2.71 -12.94 -6.55
N GLU A 285 -2.54 -13.93 -5.69
CA GLU A 285 -1.23 -14.43 -5.25
C GLU A 285 -0.92 -15.76 -5.95
N LEU A 286 0.32 -15.91 -6.42
CA LEU A 286 0.87 -17.17 -6.88
C LEU A 286 2.17 -17.45 -6.12
N PRO A 287 2.37 -18.65 -5.53
CA PRO A 287 3.66 -19.03 -5.00
C PRO A 287 4.75 -18.88 -6.05
N ARG A 288 5.75 -18.05 -5.73
CA ARG A 288 6.80 -17.58 -6.63
C ARG A 288 7.56 -18.73 -7.28
N VAL A 289 7.72 -19.86 -6.58
CA VAL A 289 8.35 -21.07 -7.10
C VAL A 289 7.75 -21.54 -8.42
N TYR A 290 6.45 -21.34 -8.66
CA TYR A 290 5.81 -21.72 -9.92
C TYR A 290 6.19 -20.79 -11.06
N ALA A 291 6.26 -19.48 -10.83
CA ALA A 291 6.77 -18.54 -11.84
C ALA A 291 8.26 -18.83 -12.15
N GLU A 292 9.06 -19.17 -11.14
CA GLU A 292 10.48 -19.52 -11.31
C GLU A 292 10.67 -20.82 -12.10
N GLN A 293 9.84 -21.84 -11.86
CA GLN A 293 9.83 -23.06 -12.68
C GLN A 293 9.50 -22.79 -14.15
N LEU A 294 8.75 -21.73 -14.42
CA LEU A 294 8.42 -21.25 -15.77
C LEU A 294 9.47 -20.28 -16.34
N GLY A 295 10.60 -20.09 -15.63
CA GLY A 295 11.73 -19.29 -16.11
C GLY A 295 11.68 -17.81 -15.74
N PHE A 296 10.71 -17.36 -14.96
CA PHE A 296 10.71 -15.98 -14.44
C PHE A 296 11.83 -15.80 -13.41
N SER A 297 12.58 -14.71 -13.52
CA SER A 297 13.57 -14.29 -12.51
C SER A 297 13.49 -12.79 -12.31
N PHE A 298 13.11 -12.38 -11.09
CA PHE A 298 13.04 -10.96 -10.75
C PHE A 298 14.42 -10.31 -10.58
N ALA A 299 15.46 -11.08 -10.27
CA ALA A 299 16.83 -10.55 -10.16
C ALA A 299 17.39 -10.03 -11.51
N ASN A 300 16.78 -10.46 -12.62
CA ASN A 300 17.14 -10.05 -13.98
C ASN A 300 16.13 -9.06 -14.58
N ALA A 301 15.21 -8.53 -13.77
CA ALA A 301 14.11 -7.69 -14.22
C ALA A 301 14.51 -6.24 -14.47
#